data_AF-A0A1Q9PGJ1-F1
#
_entry.id   AF-A0A1Q9PGJ1-F1
#
_cell.length_a   1.000
_cell.length_b   1.000
_cell.length_c   1.000
_cell.angle_alpha   90.00
_cell.angle_beta   90.00
_cell.angle_gamma   90.00
#
_symmetry.space_group_name_H-M   'P 1'
#
loop_
_entity.id
_entity.type
_entity.pdbx_description
1 polymer ?
#
loop_
_entity_poly.entity_id
_entity_poly.type
_entity_poly.pdbx_seq_one_letter_code
_entity_poly.pdbx_strand_id
1 'polypeptide(L)'
;MRNLFFLFMLLLLTACTSAEKEMDIIQQVERDLEKIVSSSEVSKLSSNPNDYIKGHESEFNNIVEQKKIALTHFLNKFAKSNEDGLEEYIMAAACSIILGKKDPVNEWSSGKEWYEQYMAATK
;
A
#
# COMPACT_ATOMS: atom_id res chain seq x y z
N MET A 1 -37.33 25.84 0.05
CA MET A 1 -36.60 25.28 -1.12
C MET A 1 -35.22 25.90 -1.34
N ARG A 2 -35.00 27.21 -1.12
CA ARG A 2 -33.66 27.85 -1.23
C ARG A 2 -32.62 27.27 -0.25
N ASN A 3 -32.99 27.02 1.01
CA ASN A 3 -32.06 26.52 2.04
C ASN A 3 -31.69 25.03 1.86
N LEU A 4 -32.51 24.24 1.14
CA LEU A 4 -32.24 22.83 0.87
C LEU A 4 -31.22 22.65 -0.28
N PHE A 5 -31.21 23.60 -1.23
CA PHE A 5 -30.24 23.61 -2.34
C PHE A 5 -28.83 24.01 -1.88
N PHE A 6 -28.73 24.94 -0.93
CA PHE A 6 -27.44 25.31 -0.31
C PHE A 6 -26.83 24.16 0.52
N LEU A 7 -27.65 23.34 1.17
CA LEU A 7 -27.18 22.19 1.94
C LEU A 7 -26.57 21.10 1.04
N PHE A 8 -27.15 20.89 -0.14
CA PHE A 8 -26.68 19.90 -1.12
C PHE A 8 -25.38 20.32 -1.80
N MET A 9 -25.22 21.62 -2.07
CA MET A 9 -24.00 22.17 -2.68
C MET A 9 -22.78 22.12 -1.73
N LEU A 10 -22.98 22.27 -0.41
CA LEU A 10 -21.91 22.11 0.57
C LEU A 10 -21.42 20.66 0.69
N LEU A 11 -22.32 19.67 0.62
CA LEU A 11 -21.97 18.25 0.69
C LEU A 11 -21.11 17.78 -0.49
N LEU A 12 -21.37 18.33 -1.68
CA LEU A 12 -20.61 18.00 -2.89
C LEU A 12 -19.16 18.52 -2.84
N LEU A 13 -18.94 19.70 -2.25
CA LEU A 13 -17.60 20.29 -2.14
C LEU A 13 -16.69 19.50 -1.17
N THR A 14 -17.24 18.99 -0.06
CA THR A 14 -16.46 18.23 0.93
C THR A 14 -16.00 16.86 0.43
N ALA A 15 -16.79 16.20 -0.41
CA ALA A 15 -16.43 14.90 -0.96
C ALA A 15 -15.26 14.99 -1.96
N CYS A 16 -15.25 16.01 -2.83
CA CYS A 16 -14.18 16.22 -3.81
C CYS A 16 -12.81 16.38 -3.14
N THR A 17 -12.69 17.21 -2.09
CA THR A 17 -11.43 17.43 -1.39
C THR A 17 -10.89 16.15 -0.73
N SER A 18 -11.77 15.25 -0.28
CA SER A 18 -11.35 13.99 0.34
C SER A 18 -10.75 13.01 -0.66
N ALA A 19 -11.34 12.91 -1.86
CA ALA A 19 -10.86 12.02 -2.92
C ALA A 19 -9.53 12.52 -3.52
N GLU A 20 -9.38 13.83 -3.71
CA GLU A 20 -8.11 14.43 -4.15
C GLU A 20 -6.98 14.13 -3.17
N LYS A 21 -7.23 14.32 -1.87
CA LYS A 21 -6.25 14.02 -0.83
C LYS A 21 -5.87 12.53 -0.78
N GLU A 22 -6.83 11.62 -0.96
CA GLU A 22 -6.54 10.19 -1.01
C GLU A 22 -5.68 9.83 -2.23
N MET A 23 -5.96 10.44 -3.39
CA MET A 23 -5.14 10.28 -4.59
C MET A 23 -3.70 10.77 -4.39
N ASP A 24 -3.51 11.93 -3.76
CA ASP A 24 -2.16 12.46 -3.46
C ASP A 24 -1.37 11.51 -2.56
N ILE A 25 -2.03 10.90 -1.57
CA ILE A 25 -1.44 9.89 -0.69
C ILE A 25 -1.06 8.63 -1.48
N ILE A 26 -1.96 8.14 -2.34
CA ILE A 26 -1.68 6.97 -3.20
C ILE A 26 -0.47 7.24 -4.10
N GLN A 27 -0.39 8.41 -4.70
CA GLN A 27 0.76 8.79 -5.53
C GLN A 27 2.06 8.86 -4.73
N GLN A 28 2.01 9.31 -3.46
CA GLN A 28 3.19 9.28 -2.60
C GLN A 28 3.61 7.84 -2.26
N VAL A 29 2.65 6.97 -1.94
CA VAL A 29 2.91 5.54 -1.70
C VAL A 29 3.57 4.88 -2.91
N GLU A 30 3.07 5.14 -4.12
CA GLU A 30 3.66 4.60 -5.36
C GLU A 30 5.07 5.13 -5.61
N ARG A 31 5.31 6.42 -5.40
CA ARG A 31 6.66 7.00 -5.54
C ARG A 31 7.65 6.39 -4.57
N ASP A 32 7.25 6.20 -3.32
CA ASP A 32 8.13 5.60 -2.32
C ASP A 32 8.35 4.11 -2.60
N LEU A 33 7.33 3.37 -3.05
CA LEU A 33 7.47 1.98 -3.48
C LEU A 33 8.44 1.88 -4.68
N GLU A 34 8.27 2.74 -5.68
CA GLU A 34 9.11 2.79 -6.88
C GLU A 34 10.58 3.00 -6.52
N LYS A 35 10.89 3.96 -5.64
CA LYS A 35 12.27 4.20 -5.18
C LYS A 35 12.91 2.97 -4.55
N ILE A 36 12.15 2.22 -3.74
CA ILE A 36 12.64 1.00 -3.11
C ILE A 36 12.94 -0.03 -4.20
N VAL A 37 11.98 -0.35 -5.06
CA VAL A 37 12.13 -1.44 -6.06
C VAL A 37 13.17 -1.11 -7.14
N SER A 38 13.35 0.16 -7.49
CA SER A 38 14.28 0.61 -8.53
C SER A 38 15.71 0.84 -8.01
N SER A 39 16.01 0.48 -6.77
CA SER A 39 17.32 0.79 -6.17
C SER A 39 18.47 0.02 -6.83
N SER A 40 19.25 0.74 -7.63
CA SER A 40 20.44 0.19 -8.30
C SER A 40 21.61 -0.07 -7.35
N GLU A 41 21.62 0.54 -6.17
CA GLU A 41 22.68 0.37 -5.16
C GLU A 41 22.51 -0.95 -4.43
N VAL A 42 21.28 -1.25 -3.99
CA VAL A 42 20.95 -2.52 -3.33
C VAL A 42 21.07 -3.68 -4.31
N SER A 43 20.56 -3.54 -5.54
CA SER A 43 20.53 -4.64 -6.52
C SER A 43 21.91 -5.15 -6.94
N LYS A 44 22.96 -4.32 -6.85
CA LYS A 44 24.35 -4.71 -7.10
C LYS A 44 24.93 -5.58 -6.00
N LEU A 45 24.34 -5.55 -4.81
CA LEU A 45 24.89 -6.15 -3.58
C LEU A 45 24.03 -7.30 -3.05
N SER A 46 22.72 -7.31 -3.34
CA SER A 46 21.80 -8.30 -2.81
C SER A 46 20.59 -8.52 -3.73
N SER A 47 20.07 -9.74 -3.70
CA SER A 47 18.77 -10.12 -4.27
C SER A 47 17.70 -10.37 -3.19
N ASN A 48 18.02 -10.19 -1.91
CA ASN A 48 17.09 -10.38 -0.81
C ASN A 48 16.16 -9.16 -0.68
N PRO A 49 14.83 -9.31 -0.80
CA PRO A 49 13.88 -8.19 -0.67
C PRO A 49 14.01 -7.39 0.65
N ASN A 50 14.43 -8.05 1.73
CA ASN A 50 14.63 -7.37 3.01
C ASN A 50 15.77 -6.34 2.98
N ASP A 51 16.77 -6.54 2.11
CA ASP A 51 17.87 -5.59 1.98
C ASP A 51 17.42 -4.32 1.22
N TYR A 52 16.43 -4.43 0.34
CA TYR A 52 15.78 -3.27 -0.28
C TYR A 52 15.00 -2.46 0.75
N ILE A 53 14.26 -3.12 1.64
CA ILE A 53 13.56 -2.44 2.74
C ILE A 53 14.56 -1.72 3.66
N LYS A 54 15.63 -2.40 4.08
CA LYS A 54 16.69 -1.80 4.93
C LYS A 54 17.45 -0.66 4.25
N GLY A 55 17.66 -0.74 2.94
CA GLY A 55 18.31 0.31 2.16
C GLY A 55 17.45 1.57 2.01
N HIS A 56 16.14 1.47 2.26
CA HIS A 56 15.15 2.51 2.01
C HIS A 56 14.12 2.59 3.15
N GLU A 57 14.59 2.53 4.40
CA GLU A 57 13.70 2.51 5.57
C GLU A 57 12.78 3.73 5.63
N SER A 58 13.25 4.90 5.18
CA SER A 58 12.45 6.13 5.18
C SER A 58 11.24 5.99 4.25
N GLU A 59 11.46 5.60 3.00
CA GLU A 59 10.42 5.34 2.01
C GLU A 59 9.45 4.25 2.49
N PHE A 60 9.99 3.18 3.04
CA PHE A 60 9.16 2.08 3.54
C PHE A 60 8.29 2.51 4.72
N ASN A 61 8.83 3.29 5.66
CA ASN A 61 8.07 3.85 6.78
C ASN A 61 7.00 4.83 6.30
N ASN A 62 7.30 5.68 5.30
CA ASN A 62 6.32 6.59 4.72
C ASN A 62 5.09 5.84 4.18
N ILE A 63 5.31 4.68 3.52
CA ILE A 63 4.23 3.81 3.03
C ILE A 63 3.39 3.27 4.21
N VAL A 64 4.04 2.69 5.21
CA VAL A 64 3.37 2.10 6.39
C VAL A 64 2.54 3.14 7.16
N GLU A 65 3.03 4.38 7.26
CA GLU A 65 2.34 5.47 7.96
C GLU A 65 1.00 5.87 7.32
N GLN A 66 0.77 5.56 6.03
CA GLN A 66 -0.51 5.83 5.35
C GLN A 66 -1.61 4.82 5.70
N LYS A 67 -1.28 3.75 6.44
CA LYS A 67 -2.22 2.79 7.04
C LYS A 67 -3.27 2.28 6.06
N LYS A 68 -4.55 2.60 6.29
CA LYS A 68 -5.69 2.08 5.54
C LYS A 68 -5.62 2.42 4.06
N ILE A 69 -5.10 3.59 3.69
CA ILE A 69 -5.03 4.00 2.29
C ILE A 69 -4.01 3.11 1.55
N ALA A 70 -2.80 2.95 2.09
CA ALA A 70 -1.79 2.04 1.51
C ALA A 70 -2.27 0.58 1.49
N LEU A 71 -2.86 0.07 2.58
CA LEU A 71 -3.39 -1.29 2.63
C LEU A 71 -4.45 -1.53 1.53
N THR A 72 -5.43 -0.63 1.41
CA THR A 72 -6.50 -0.75 0.42
C THR A 72 -5.93 -0.69 -1.00
N HIS A 73 -4.98 0.21 -1.23
CA HIS A 73 -4.30 0.37 -2.50
C HIS A 73 -3.52 -0.89 -2.91
N PHE A 74 -2.71 -1.46 -2.01
CA PHE A 74 -1.94 -2.66 -2.29
C PHE A 74 -2.81 -3.91 -2.48
N LEU A 75 -3.86 -4.10 -1.68
CA LEU A 75 -4.83 -5.18 -1.91
C LEU A 75 -5.46 -5.07 -3.32
N ASN A 76 -5.76 -3.85 -3.78
CA ASN A 76 -6.25 -3.62 -5.13
C ASN A 76 -5.18 -3.91 -6.21
N LYS A 77 -3.89 -3.63 -5.96
CA LYS A 77 -2.81 -4.00 -6.88
C LYS A 77 -2.65 -5.52 -6.97
N PHE A 78 -2.62 -6.22 -5.84
CA PHE A 78 -2.57 -7.68 -5.80
C PHE A 78 -3.75 -8.34 -6.54
N ALA A 79 -4.94 -7.75 -6.46
CA ALA A 79 -6.11 -8.25 -7.17
C ALA A 79 -6.00 -8.11 -8.71
N LYS A 80 -5.20 -7.17 -9.19
CA LYS A 80 -5.04 -6.84 -10.62
C LYS A 80 -3.82 -7.48 -11.26
N SER A 81 -2.92 -8.05 -10.47
CA SER A 81 -1.64 -8.61 -10.91
C SER A 81 -1.49 -10.08 -10.51
N ASN A 82 -0.82 -10.85 -11.36
CA ASN A 82 -0.36 -12.22 -11.06
C ASN A 82 1.15 -12.29 -10.90
N GLU A 83 1.84 -11.14 -10.88
CA GLU A 83 3.25 -11.07 -10.56
C GLU A 83 3.50 -11.47 -9.09
N ASP A 84 4.74 -11.86 -8.81
CA ASP A 84 5.19 -12.28 -7.47
C ASP A 84 6.69 -11.98 -7.30
N GLY A 85 7.05 -10.71 -7.49
CA GLY A 85 8.42 -10.23 -7.47
C GLY A 85 8.76 -9.42 -6.21
N LEU A 86 9.82 -8.62 -6.36
CA LEU A 86 10.29 -7.70 -5.31
C LEU A 86 9.20 -6.71 -4.88
N GLU A 87 8.44 -6.17 -5.84
CA GLU A 87 7.36 -5.22 -5.57
C GLU A 87 6.29 -5.86 -4.69
N GLU A 88 5.79 -7.05 -5.06
CA GLU A 88 4.81 -7.80 -4.30
C GLU A 88 5.29 -8.14 -2.90
N TYR A 89 6.56 -8.54 -2.74
CA TYR A 89 7.14 -8.80 -1.43
C TYR A 89 7.10 -7.55 -0.54
N ILE A 90 7.53 -6.40 -1.05
CA ILE A 90 7.54 -5.14 -0.30
C ILE A 90 6.11 -4.71 0.05
N MET A 91 5.16 -4.85 -0.88
CA MET A 91 3.74 -4.58 -0.61
C MET A 91 3.20 -5.46 0.52
N ALA A 92 3.48 -6.77 0.51
CA ALA A 92 3.05 -7.70 1.55
C ALA A 92 3.69 -7.38 2.91
N ALA A 93 5.00 -7.08 2.93
CA ALA A 93 5.69 -6.66 4.15
C ALA A 93 5.05 -5.40 4.76
N ALA A 94 4.76 -4.39 3.94
CA ALA A 94 4.08 -3.18 4.40
C ALA A 94 2.66 -3.48 4.92
N CYS A 95 1.88 -4.30 4.20
CA CYS A 95 0.53 -4.68 4.65
C CYS A 95 0.56 -5.43 5.99
N SER A 96 1.49 -6.36 6.16
CA SER A 96 1.65 -7.12 7.40
C SER A 96 1.95 -6.20 8.60
N ILE A 97 2.84 -5.21 8.42
CA ILE A 97 3.11 -4.21 9.46
C ILE A 97 1.90 -3.33 9.74
N ILE A 98 1.19 -2.87 8.70
CA ILE A 98 -0.01 -2.04 8.85
C ILE A 98 -1.11 -2.77 9.64
N LEU A 99 -1.30 -4.05 9.38
CA LEU A 99 -2.28 -4.90 10.05
C LEU A 99 -1.83 -5.27 11.48
N GLY A 100 -0.53 -5.47 11.68
CA GLY A 100 0.07 -5.87 12.95
C GLY A 100 -0.60 -7.13 13.50
N LYS A 101 -1.10 -7.07 14.75
CA LYS A 101 -1.79 -8.21 15.39
C LYS A 101 -3.08 -8.65 14.70
N LYS A 102 -3.59 -7.86 13.74
CA LYS A 102 -4.78 -8.20 12.96
C LYS A 102 -4.43 -8.90 11.65
N ASP A 103 -3.14 -9.06 11.33
CA ASP A 103 -2.73 -9.86 10.18
C ASP A 103 -3.06 -11.33 10.46
N PRO A 104 -3.92 -11.97 9.66
CA PRO A 104 -4.20 -13.41 9.81
C PRO A 104 -3.07 -14.29 9.26
N VAL A 105 -2.11 -13.73 8.52
CA VAL A 105 -1.03 -14.46 7.86
C VAL A 105 0.20 -14.48 8.77
N ASN A 106 0.66 -15.69 9.15
CA ASN A 106 1.81 -15.85 10.05
C ASN A 106 3.12 -16.15 9.32
N GLU A 107 3.06 -16.93 8.25
CA GLU A 107 4.23 -17.38 7.48
C GLU A 107 3.92 -17.29 6.00
N TRP A 108 4.83 -16.67 5.25
CA TRP A 108 4.74 -16.48 3.82
C TRP A 108 6.15 -16.29 3.26
N SER A 109 6.38 -16.79 2.05
CA SER A 109 7.65 -16.74 1.35
C SER A 109 7.66 -15.73 0.20
N SER A 110 6.47 -15.34 -0.28
CA SER A 110 6.30 -14.38 -1.36
C SER A 110 5.12 -13.43 -1.12
N GLY A 111 5.11 -12.29 -1.82
CA GLY A 111 4.06 -11.31 -1.65
C GLY A 111 2.71 -11.82 -2.12
N LYS A 112 2.69 -12.62 -3.20
CA LYS A 112 1.47 -13.26 -3.69
C LYS A 112 0.94 -14.28 -2.71
N GLU A 113 1.81 -15.10 -2.12
CA GLU A 113 1.43 -16.07 -1.10
C GLU A 113 0.76 -15.37 0.11
N TRP A 114 1.36 -14.28 0.61
CA TRP A 114 0.77 -13.49 1.68
C TRP A 114 -0.64 -13.01 1.32
N TYR A 115 -0.82 -12.45 0.13
CA TYR A 115 -2.11 -11.96 -0.33
C TYR A 115 -3.16 -13.08 -0.44
N GLU A 116 -2.80 -14.23 -0.99
CA GLU A 116 -3.72 -15.36 -1.13
C GLU A 116 -4.17 -15.89 0.23
N GLN A 117 -3.25 -16.02 1.19
CA GLN A 117 -3.58 -16.40 2.57
C GLN A 117 -4.47 -15.35 3.24
N TYR A 118 -4.16 -14.06 3.08
CA TYR A 118 -4.97 -12.97 3.62
C TYR A 118 -6.41 -13.02 3.08
N MET A 119 -6.57 -13.21 1.77
CA MET A 119 -7.89 -13.32 1.13
C MET A 119 -8.64 -14.59 1.54
N ALA A 120 -7.94 -15.69 1.83
CA ALA A 120 -8.58 -16.91 2.34
C ALA A 120 -9.11 -16.74 3.76
N ALA A 121 -8.39 -15.99 4.60
CA ALA A 121 -8.75 -15.77 6.00
C ALA A 121 -9.79 -14.67 6.24
N THR A 122 -10.02 -13.79 5.27
CA THR A 122 -10.92 -12.62 5.38
C THR A 122 -12.23 -12.76 4.61
N LYS A 123 -12.49 -13.94 4.05
CA LYS A 123 -13.77 -14.30 3.41
C LYS A 123 -14.91 -14.53 4.40
#